data_AF-A0A7H4Q3H0-F1
#
_entry.id   AF-A0A7H4Q3H0-F1
#
_cell.length_a   1.000
_cell.length_b   1.000
_cell.length_c   1.000
_cell.angle_alpha   90.00
_cell.angle_beta   90.00
_cell.angle_gamma   90.00
#
_symmetry.space_group_name_H-M   'P 1'
#
loop_
_entity.id
_entity.type
_entity.pdbx_description
1 polymer ?
#
loop_
_entity_poly.entity_id
_entity_poly.type
_entity_poly.pdbx_seq_one_letter_code
_entity_poly.pdbx_strand_id
1 'polypeptide(L)'
;MPMKFRRRFLPVAAISIAVVLAVAFFVSSGSITALAAGDSADGPAYGPELQGFNYPAPVQQFEFTSQGETLRMAYMDIRPAHPNGRTAVLLHGKNFCSATWETTIQRLSDAGYRVVAPDQIGFCKSSKPAHYQFSFQQLARNTHALLASIGADNVTVIGHSTGGMLAIRYALMYPEETRQLVLVNPIGLEDWKAKGVPSLSVDQWYERELKTSADGIRRYEQATYYSGTWRPEYEPWVQMLAGMYRGPGRKEVAWDSALLYDMIYTQPVVYELGQLSMPTLLLIGQKDTTAIGKDVAPPAVRAKIGHYPELGRAAAKAIPHATLVEFAGLGHAPQMQDPQAFHKALLDGLAAVPANR
;
A
#
# COMPACT_ATOMS: atom_id res chain seq x y z
N MET A 1 -8.99 27.47 -80.56
CA MET A 1 -8.58 26.30 -79.73
C MET A 1 -9.01 26.57 -78.29
N PRO A 2 -9.57 25.63 -77.53
CA PRO A 2 -10.88 25.01 -77.75
C PRO A 2 -11.83 25.02 -76.53
N MET A 3 -13.13 25.03 -76.87
CA MET A 3 -14.34 24.38 -76.30
C MET A 3 -14.50 24.12 -74.78
N LYS A 4 -15.53 24.77 -74.23
CA LYS A 4 -16.38 24.29 -73.13
C LYS A 4 -17.06 22.96 -73.50
N PHE A 5 -17.03 21.97 -72.60
CA PHE A 5 -17.93 20.83 -72.64
C PHE A 5 -18.57 20.57 -71.26
N ARG A 6 -19.91 20.66 -71.23
CA ARG A 6 -20.77 20.04 -70.22
C ARG A 6 -20.75 18.54 -70.44
N ARG A 7 -20.62 17.74 -69.37
CA ARG A 7 -21.25 16.42 -69.29
C ARG A 7 -21.83 16.16 -67.91
N ARG A 8 -23.14 15.89 -67.92
CA ARG A 8 -23.93 15.31 -66.82
C ARG A 8 -23.43 13.88 -66.56
N PHE A 9 -23.35 13.49 -65.30
CA PHE A 9 -23.28 12.08 -64.91
C PHE A 9 -24.61 11.69 -64.23
N LEU A 10 -25.26 10.66 -64.77
CA LEU A 10 -26.32 9.90 -64.11
C LEU A 10 -25.69 8.93 -63.09
N PRO A 11 -26.44 8.50 -62.05
CA PRO A 11 -25.94 7.55 -61.08
C PRO A 11 -26.02 6.13 -61.65
N VAL A 12 -24.93 5.38 -61.53
CA VAL A 12 -24.93 3.92 -61.73
C VAL A 12 -25.08 3.29 -60.36
N ALA A 13 -26.19 2.57 -60.17
CA ALA A 13 -26.41 1.71 -59.02
C ALA A 13 -25.40 0.56 -59.05
N ALA A 14 -24.57 0.46 -57.99
CA ALA A 14 -23.72 -0.70 -57.76
C ALA A 14 -24.32 -1.52 -56.62
N ILE A 15 -24.81 -2.70 -57.00
CA ILE A 15 -25.28 -3.78 -56.13
C ILE A 15 -24.11 -4.21 -55.24
N SER A 16 -24.24 -3.99 -53.92
CA SER A 16 -23.30 -4.54 -52.94
C SER A 16 -23.76 -5.95 -52.57
N ILE A 17 -23.03 -6.95 -53.06
CA ILE A 17 -23.15 -8.35 -52.61
C ILE A 17 -22.54 -8.43 -51.22
N ALA A 18 -23.37 -8.72 -50.22
CA ALA A 18 -22.93 -9.03 -48.87
C ALA A 18 -22.22 -10.39 -48.86
N VAL A 19 -20.89 -10.38 -48.70
CA VAL A 19 -20.12 -11.57 -48.30
C VAL A 19 -20.10 -11.59 -46.79
N VAL A 20 -20.93 -12.46 -46.19
CA VAL A 20 -20.86 -12.79 -44.77
C VAL A 20 -19.63 -13.69 -44.56
N LEU A 21 -18.51 -13.09 -44.20
CA LEU A 21 -17.36 -13.79 -43.63
C LEU A 21 -17.64 -14.00 -42.14
N ALA A 22 -18.12 -15.19 -41.79
CA ALA A 22 -18.18 -15.64 -40.41
C ALA A 22 -16.74 -15.87 -39.90
N VAL A 23 -16.16 -14.84 -39.28
CA VAL A 23 -14.94 -14.98 -38.49
C VAL A 23 -15.32 -15.60 -37.16
N ALA A 24 -15.05 -16.90 -37.02
CA ALA A 24 -15.14 -17.58 -35.74
C ALA A 24 -14.06 -17.00 -34.81
N PHE A 25 -14.47 -16.16 -33.86
CA PHE A 25 -13.63 -15.81 -32.73
C PHE A 25 -13.45 -17.06 -31.85
N PHE A 26 -12.30 -17.72 -31.98
CA PHE A 26 -11.81 -18.60 -30.93
C PHE A 26 -11.43 -17.73 -29.73
N VAL A 27 -12.37 -17.54 -28.81
CA VAL A 27 -12.04 -17.12 -27.46
C VAL A 27 -11.32 -18.31 -26.83
N SER A 28 -9.99 -18.29 -26.83
CA SER A 28 -9.24 -19.17 -25.96
C SER A 28 -9.54 -18.73 -24.53
N SER A 29 -10.47 -19.41 -23.88
CA SER A 29 -10.65 -19.36 -22.44
C SER A 29 -9.38 -19.92 -21.82
N GLY A 30 -8.43 -19.04 -21.53
CA GLY A 30 -7.30 -19.36 -20.67
C GLY A 30 -7.87 -19.76 -19.32
N SER A 31 -7.92 -21.05 -19.05
CA SER A 31 -8.27 -21.60 -17.75
C SER A 31 -7.27 -21.05 -16.74
N ILE A 32 -7.68 -20.06 -15.94
CA ILE A 32 -7.00 -19.73 -14.70
C ILE A 32 -7.27 -20.92 -13.79
N THR A 33 -6.36 -21.88 -13.77
CA THR A 33 -6.34 -22.91 -12.75
C THR A 33 -6.12 -22.19 -11.42
N ALA A 34 -7.22 -22.02 -10.66
CA ALA A 34 -7.12 -21.69 -9.26
C ALA A 34 -6.32 -22.81 -8.59
N LEU A 35 -5.05 -22.54 -8.27
CA LEU A 35 -4.29 -23.38 -7.36
C LEU A 35 -5.05 -23.34 -6.03
N ALA A 36 -5.76 -24.43 -5.74
CA ALA A 36 -6.47 -24.60 -4.49
C ALA A 36 -5.46 -24.44 -3.34
N ALA A 37 -5.87 -23.70 -2.30
CA ALA A 37 -5.13 -23.63 -1.06
C ALA A 37 -4.97 -25.05 -0.50
N GLY A 38 -3.73 -25.53 -0.39
CA GLY A 38 -3.44 -26.73 0.38
C GLY A 38 -3.36 -26.34 1.85
N ASP A 39 -4.29 -26.84 2.66
CA ASP A 39 -4.17 -26.70 4.11
C ASP A 39 -3.02 -27.59 4.59
N SER A 40 -1.95 -26.97 5.05
CA SER A 40 -0.87 -27.65 5.76
C SER A 40 -1.23 -27.74 7.25
N ALA A 41 -0.58 -28.63 8.00
CA ALA A 41 -0.73 -28.68 9.46
C ALA A 41 -0.41 -27.33 10.15
N ASP A 42 0.32 -26.45 9.47
CA ASP A 42 0.73 -25.14 9.96
C ASP A 42 -0.16 -23.98 9.50
N GLY A 43 -1.25 -24.23 8.75
CA GLY A 43 -2.18 -23.22 8.22
C GLY A 43 -2.24 -23.16 6.68
N PRO A 44 -2.96 -22.18 6.10
CA PRO A 44 -3.18 -22.09 4.67
C PRO A 44 -1.90 -21.74 3.90
N ALA A 45 -1.83 -22.19 2.65
CA ALA A 45 -0.80 -21.78 1.68
C ALA A 45 -1.43 -20.95 0.56
N TYR A 46 -0.81 -19.81 0.24
CA TYR A 46 -1.29 -18.86 -0.77
C TYR A 46 -0.28 -18.71 -1.92
N GLY A 47 -0.77 -18.33 -3.11
CA GLY A 47 0.12 -18.02 -4.22
C GLY A 47 0.95 -16.73 -4.02
N PRO A 48 1.92 -16.43 -4.91
CA PRO A 48 2.82 -15.28 -4.79
C PRO A 48 2.12 -13.92 -4.83
N GLU A 49 0.94 -13.85 -5.45
CA GLU A 49 0.08 -12.66 -5.44
C GLU A 49 -1.14 -12.91 -4.55
N LEU A 50 -0.92 -13.63 -3.45
CA LEU A 50 -1.90 -13.88 -2.40
C LEU A 50 -3.20 -14.52 -2.94
N GLN A 51 -3.08 -15.38 -3.97
CA GLN A 51 -4.18 -16.20 -4.45
C GLN A 51 -4.63 -17.16 -3.34
N GLY A 52 -5.94 -17.24 -3.10
CA GLY A 52 -6.55 -18.05 -2.03
C GLY A 52 -6.96 -17.29 -0.78
N PHE A 53 -6.52 -16.02 -0.61
CA PHE A 53 -6.99 -15.15 0.47
C PHE A 53 -8.02 -14.14 -0.06
N ASN A 54 -9.16 -14.00 0.63
CA ASN A 54 -10.24 -13.10 0.24
C ASN A 54 -10.05 -11.70 0.85
N TYR A 55 -10.37 -10.66 0.08
CA TYR A 55 -10.37 -9.27 0.53
C TYR A 55 -11.80 -8.85 0.91
N PRO A 56 -11.95 -7.81 1.75
CA PRO A 56 -13.27 -7.38 2.24
C PRO A 56 -14.14 -6.68 1.18
N ALA A 57 -13.57 -6.33 0.03
CA ALA A 57 -14.28 -5.73 -1.10
C ALA A 57 -13.73 -6.28 -2.44
N PRO A 58 -14.47 -6.11 -3.56
CA PRO A 58 -14.00 -6.53 -4.88
C PRO A 58 -12.62 -5.94 -5.22
N VAL A 59 -11.71 -6.82 -5.61
CA VAL A 59 -10.35 -6.45 -6.01
C VAL A 59 -10.33 -6.17 -7.51
N GLN A 60 -9.88 -4.97 -7.87
CA GLN A 60 -9.62 -4.55 -9.23
C GLN A 60 -8.12 -4.62 -9.52
N GLN A 61 -7.76 -4.57 -10.81
CA GLN A 61 -6.38 -4.63 -11.28
C GLN A 61 -6.11 -3.44 -12.21
N PHE A 62 -4.98 -2.79 -12.01
CA PHE A 62 -4.46 -1.73 -12.87
C PHE A 62 -3.17 -2.21 -13.51
N GLU A 63 -3.19 -2.41 -14.82
CA GLU A 63 -2.04 -2.86 -15.61
C GLU A 63 -1.27 -1.66 -16.18
N PHE A 64 0.06 -1.68 -16.06
CA PHE A 64 0.94 -0.61 -16.54
C PHE A 64 2.35 -1.14 -16.78
N THR A 65 3.16 -0.38 -17.53
CA THR A 65 4.58 -0.71 -17.74
C THR A 65 5.48 0.12 -16.82
N SER A 66 6.43 -0.53 -16.16
CA SER A 66 7.44 0.14 -15.34
C SER A 66 8.75 -0.64 -15.34
N GLN A 67 9.87 0.08 -15.52
CA GLN A 67 11.21 -0.52 -15.65
C GLN A 67 11.32 -1.59 -16.76
N GLY A 68 10.50 -1.48 -17.82
CA GLY A 68 10.46 -2.44 -18.92
C GLY A 68 9.57 -3.66 -18.69
N GLU A 69 8.97 -3.79 -17.51
CA GLU A 69 8.09 -4.91 -17.14
C GLU A 69 6.62 -4.49 -17.22
N THR A 70 5.75 -5.38 -17.69
CA THR A 70 4.29 -5.23 -17.55
C THR A 70 3.87 -5.72 -16.18
N LEU A 71 3.37 -4.81 -15.36
CA LEU A 71 3.00 -5.06 -13.96
C LEU A 71 1.52 -4.82 -13.73
N ARG A 72 1.00 -5.39 -12.65
CA ARG A 72 -0.37 -5.22 -12.19
C ARG A 72 -0.40 -4.79 -10.73
N MET A 73 -1.09 -3.69 -10.46
CA MET A 73 -1.44 -3.27 -9.11
C MET A 73 -2.87 -3.71 -8.79
N ALA A 74 -3.01 -4.54 -7.76
CA ALA A 74 -4.29 -4.83 -7.16
C ALA A 74 -4.75 -3.65 -6.30
N TYR A 75 -6.05 -3.34 -6.31
CA TYR A 75 -6.62 -2.31 -5.45
C TYR A 75 -8.10 -2.57 -5.17
N MET A 76 -8.59 -2.03 -4.06
CA MET A 76 -10.02 -1.88 -3.81
C MET A 76 -10.41 -0.41 -4.03
N ASP A 77 -11.56 -0.15 -4.65
CA ASP A 77 -12.16 1.19 -4.82
C ASP A 77 -13.62 1.15 -4.38
N ILE A 78 -13.89 1.70 -3.20
CA ILE A 78 -15.18 1.66 -2.53
C ILE A 78 -15.83 3.04 -2.66
N ARG A 79 -17.00 3.07 -3.31
CA ARG A 79 -17.84 4.28 -3.38
C ARG A 79 -18.85 4.29 -2.22
N PRO A 80 -18.97 5.39 -1.48
CA PRO A 80 -19.89 5.51 -0.36
C PRO A 80 -21.34 5.66 -0.85
N ALA A 81 -22.30 5.23 -0.02
CA ALA A 81 -23.73 5.43 -0.31
C ALA A 81 -24.13 6.91 -0.33
N HIS A 82 -23.50 7.73 0.51
CA HIS A 82 -23.70 9.17 0.62
C HIS A 82 -22.37 9.91 0.47
N PRO A 83 -21.94 10.25 -0.76
CA PRO A 83 -20.64 10.87 -0.99
C PRO A 83 -20.52 12.26 -0.35
N ASN A 84 -19.41 12.49 0.36
CA ASN A 84 -19.01 13.79 0.91
C ASN A 84 -18.07 14.58 -0.02
N GLY A 85 -17.81 14.05 -1.22
CA GLY A 85 -16.93 14.66 -2.23
C GLY A 85 -15.43 14.48 -2.00
N ARG A 86 -15.00 13.68 -1.01
CA ARG A 86 -13.58 13.44 -0.70
C ARG A 86 -13.18 11.99 -0.97
N THR A 87 -11.93 11.82 -1.39
CA THR A 87 -11.30 10.51 -1.57
C THR A 87 -10.21 10.29 -0.53
N ALA A 88 -10.18 9.11 0.09
CA ALA A 88 -9.13 8.65 0.98
C ALA A 88 -8.34 7.51 0.31
N VAL A 89 -7.02 7.58 0.34
CA VAL A 89 -6.11 6.56 -0.21
C VAL A 89 -5.38 5.88 0.95
N LEU A 90 -5.53 4.56 1.09
CA LEU A 90 -4.98 3.80 2.21
C LEU A 90 -3.75 3.00 1.79
N LEU A 91 -2.58 3.36 2.33
CA LEU A 91 -1.30 2.72 2.04
C LEU A 91 -0.90 1.79 3.20
N HIS A 92 -0.81 0.50 2.91
CA HIS A 92 -0.55 -0.55 3.90
C HIS A 92 0.92 -0.56 4.39
N GLY A 93 1.14 -1.12 5.58
CA GLY A 93 2.47 -1.40 6.11
C GLY A 93 3.13 -2.62 5.46
N LYS A 94 4.43 -2.83 5.71
CA LYS A 94 5.21 -3.89 5.04
C LYS A 94 4.65 -5.31 5.20
N ASN A 95 4.12 -5.60 6.39
CA ASN A 95 3.62 -6.93 6.76
C ASN A 95 2.09 -7.06 6.63
N PHE A 96 1.43 -6.00 6.15
CA PHE A 96 -0.01 -5.96 5.92
C PHE A 96 -0.32 -5.73 4.45
N CYS A 97 -1.60 -5.83 4.10
CA CYS A 97 -2.12 -5.59 2.77
C CYS A 97 -3.25 -4.57 2.82
N SER A 98 -3.76 -4.13 1.67
CA SER A 98 -4.96 -3.29 1.60
C SER A 98 -6.15 -3.91 2.33
N ALA A 99 -6.28 -5.24 2.36
CA ALA A 99 -7.32 -5.94 3.11
C ALA A 99 -7.31 -5.68 4.62
N THR A 100 -6.14 -5.45 5.22
CA THR A 100 -6.02 -5.17 6.66
C THR A 100 -6.66 -3.84 7.05
N TRP A 101 -6.97 -2.98 6.07
CA TRP A 101 -7.75 -1.77 6.28
C TRP A 101 -9.27 -1.99 6.35
N GLU A 102 -9.78 -3.22 6.34
CA GLU A 102 -11.22 -3.57 6.34
C GLU A 102 -12.08 -2.63 7.19
N THR A 103 -11.80 -2.53 8.49
CA THR A 103 -12.59 -1.67 9.39
C THR A 103 -12.46 -0.19 9.01
N THR A 104 -11.28 0.29 8.64
CA THR A 104 -11.06 1.68 8.21
C THR A 104 -11.78 1.99 6.90
N ILE A 105 -11.80 1.07 5.95
CA ILE A 105 -12.56 1.20 4.70
C ILE A 105 -14.04 1.40 5.01
N GLN A 106 -14.61 0.55 5.88
CA GLN A 106 -16.01 0.68 6.29
C GLN A 106 -16.28 2.04 6.95
N ARG A 107 -15.48 2.43 7.95
CA ARG A 107 -15.71 3.68 8.71
C ARG A 107 -15.56 4.94 7.86
N LEU A 108 -14.63 4.96 6.90
CA LEU A 108 -14.48 6.07 5.97
C LEU A 108 -15.61 6.11 4.95
N SER A 109 -16.03 4.95 4.42
CA SER A 109 -17.14 4.87 3.48
C SER A 109 -18.47 5.31 4.12
N ASP A 110 -18.72 4.89 5.38
CA ASP A 110 -19.88 5.35 6.18
C ASP A 110 -19.87 6.87 6.38
N ALA A 111 -18.69 7.47 6.52
CA ALA A 111 -18.50 8.91 6.63
C ALA A 111 -18.55 9.65 5.27
N GLY A 112 -18.84 8.93 4.18
CA GLY A 112 -19.03 9.49 2.85
C GLY A 112 -17.77 9.63 2.00
N TYR A 113 -16.63 9.05 2.39
CA TYR A 113 -15.42 9.07 1.57
C TYR A 113 -15.47 7.99 0.49
N ARG A 114 -15.02 8.32 -0.73
CA ARG A 114 -14.50 7.30 -1.65
C ARG A 114 -13.21 6.76 -1.05
N VAL A 115 -13.05 5.43 -1.00
CA VAL A 115 -11.86 4.82 -0.40
C VAL A 115 -11.14 3.98 -1.44
N VAL A 116 -9.88 4.32 -1.71
CA VAL A 116 -9.00 3.56 -2.61
C VAL A 116 -7.89 2.94 -1.77
N ALA A 117 -7.71 1.62 -1.85
CA ALA A 117 -6.70 0.90 -1.08
C ALA A 117 -5.87 0.02 -2.03
N PRO A 118 -4.73 0.53 -2.55
CA PRO A 118 -3.85 -0.24 -3.41
C PRO A 118 -2.91 -1.15 -2.63
N ASP A 119 -2.60 -2.31 -3.20
CA ASP A 119 -1.42 -3.10 -2.86
C ASP A 119 -0.24 -2.60 -3.72
N GLN A 120 0.88 -2.30 -3.09
CA GLN A 120 2.07 -1.84 -3.82
C GLN A 120 2.72 -2.99 -4.63
N ILE A 121 3.43 -2.68 -5.72
CA ILE A 121 4.28 -3.66 -6.42
C ILE A 121 5.25 -4.29 -5.41
N GLY A 122 5.45 -5.61 -5.51
CA GLY A 122 6.22 -6.39 -4.53
C GLY A 122 5.42 -6.87 -3.31
N PHE A 123 4.14 -6.49 -3.19
CA PHE A 123 3.31 -6.85 -2.04
C PHE A 123 2.02 -7.56 -2.44
N CYS A 124 1.52 -8.41 -1.54
CA CYS A 124 0.11 -8.81 -1.48
C CYS A 124 -0.44 -9.31 -2.83
N LYS A 125 -1.55 -8.76 -3.34
CA LYS A 125 -2.15 -9.17 -4.62
C LYS A 125 -1.56 -8.50 -5.87
N SER A 126 -0.57 -7.62 -5.70
CA SER A 126 0.14 -6.97 -6.80
C SER A 126 1.34 -7.80 -7.27
N SER A 127 1.79 -7.52 -8.49
CA SER A 127 2.88 -8.26 -9.14
C SER A 127 4.12 -8.42 -8.28
N LYS A 128 4.75 -9.60 -8.40
CA LYS A 128 6.07 -9.92 -7.84
C LYS A 128 7.14 -9.97 -8.95
N PRO A 129 7.71 -8.83 -9.35
CA PRO A 129 8.64 -8.79 -10.48
C PRO A 129 9.94 -9.55 -10.16
N ALA A 130 10.48 -10.27 -11.15
CA ALA A 130 11.78 -10.94 -10.99
C ALA A 130 12.93 -9.94 -10.75
N HIS A 131 12.82 -8.75 -11.37
CA HIS A 131 13.77 -7.66 -11.23
C HIS A 131 13.02 -6.34 -11.08
N TYR A 132 13.35 -5.57 -10.05
CA TYR A 132 12.82 -4.22 -9.88
C TYR A 132 13.70 -3.42 -8.93
N GLN A 133 14.15 -2.24 -9.36
CA GLN A 133 14.84 -1.31 -8.47
C GLN A 133 13.80 -0.53 -7.67
N PHE A 134 13.54 -0.98 -6.44
CA PHE A 134 12.56 -0.35 -5.57
C PHE A 134 13.02 1.02 -5.07
N SER A 135 12.14 2.00 -5.19
CA SER A 135 12.27 3.29 -4.52
C SER A 135 10.91 3.81 -4.09
N PHE A 136 10.86 4.59 -3.02
CA PHE A 136 9.61 5.23 -2.59
C PHE A 136 9.05 6.14 -3.70
N GLN A 137 9.92 6.80 -4.47
CA GLN A 137 9.54 7.61 -5.63
C GLN A 137 8.85 6.76 -6.69
N GLN A 138 9.40 5.58 -7.00
CA GLN A 138 8.81 4.71 -8.01
C GLN A 138 7.46 4.15 -7.56
N LEU A 139 7.35 3.69 -6.31
CA LEU A 139 6.07 3.23 -5.76
C LEU A 139 5.02 4.36 -5.71
N ALA A 140 5.45 5.59 -5.39
CA ALA A 140 4.58 6.76 -5.42
C ALA A 140 4.09 7.09 -6.85
N ARG A 141 4.96 7.00 -7.87
CA ARG A 141 4.54 7.15 -9.28
C ARG A 141 3.54 6.09 -9.71
N ASN A 142 3.75 4.84 -9.32
CA ASN A 142 2.82 3.75 -9.64
C ASN A 142 1.44 4.02 -9.01
N THR A 143 1.43 4.46 -7.75
CA THR A 143 0.20 4.86 -7.04
C THR A 143 -0.47 6.06 -7.70
N HIS A 144 0.30 7.09 -8.08
CA HIS A 144 -0.21 8.28 -8.77
C HIS A 144 -0.86 7.93 -10.11
N ALA A 145 -0.20 7.09 -10.92
CA ALA A 145 -0.75 6.60 -12.19
C ALA A 145 -2.06 5.83 -12.00
N LEU A 146 -2.13 4.98 -10.98
CA LEU A 146 -3.37 4.29 -10.60
C LEU A 146 -4.48 5.29 -10.27
N LEU A 147 -4.22 6.26 -9.39
CA LEU A 147 -5.22 7.25 -8.96
C LEU A 147 -5.72 8.10 -10.15
N ALA A 148 -4.81 8.53 -11.02
CA ALA A 148 -5.15 9.24 -12.25
C ALA A 148 -6.06 8.40 -13.16
N SER A 149 -5.77 7.10 -13.32
CA SER A 149 -6.55 6.19 -14.18
C SER A 149 -8.02 6.02 -13.74
N ILE A 150 -8.30 6.20 -12.45
CA ILE A 150 -9.64 6.05 -11.87
C ILE A 150 -10.29 7.40 -11.51
N GLY A 151 -9.70 8.51 -11.98
CA GLY A 151 -10.18 9.87 -11.73
C GLY A 151 -10.24 10.21 -10.25
N ALA A 152 -9.23 9.81 -9.47
CA ALA A 152 -9.08 10.20 -8.08
C ALA A 152 -8.00 11.28 -7.96
N ASP A 153 -8.41 12.52 -7.83
CA ASP A 153 -7.56 13.69 -7.60
C ASP A 153 -7.80 14.28 -6.19
N ASN A 154 -6.93 15.20 -5.77
CA ASN A 154 -7.02 15.94 -4.49
C ASN A 154 -7.36 15.04 -3.28
N VAL A 155 -6.55 14.00 -3.09
CA VAL A 155 -6.83 12.89 -2.17
C VAL A 155 -6.31 13.16 -0.76
N THR A 156 -6.94 12.54 0.24
CA THR A 156 -6.33 12.37 1.56
C THR A 156 -5.53 11.07 1.58
N VAL A 157 -4.20 11.16 1.76
CA VAL A 157 -3.31 9.98 1.77
C VAL A 157 -3.08 9.54 3.20
N ILE A 158 -3.41 8.28 3.51
CA ILE A 158 -3.33 7.68 4.84
C ILE A 158 -2.37 6.51 4.79
N GLY A 159 -1.22 6.62 5.45
CA GLY A 159 -0.18 5.61 5.44
C GLY A 159 0.08 5.01 6.82
N HIS A 160 0.10 3.67 6.90
CA HIS A 160 0.53 2.95 8.09
C HIS A 160 1.97 2.42 7.92
N SER A 161 2.83 2.58 8.93
CA SER A 161 4.16 1.97 8.94
C SER A 161 4.98 2.34 7.69
N THR A 162 5.43 1.38 6.88
CA THR A 162 6.08 1.60 5.57
C THR A 162 5.20 2.38 4.60
N GLY A 163 3.89 2.15 4.61
CA GLY A 163 2.92 2.95 3.88
C GLY A 163 2.93 4.42 4.33
N GLY A 164 3.34 4.71 5.57
CA GLY A 164 3.62 6.05 6.07
C GLY A 164 4.85 6.70 5.43
N MET A 165 5.98 5.99 5.30
CA MET A 165 7.14 6.50 4.54
C MET A 165 6.77 6.75 3.07
N LEU A 166 6.03 5.84 2.46
CA LEU A 166 5.53 6.01 1.09
C LEU A 166 4.58 7.20 0.98
N ALA A 167 3.66 7.38 1.93
CA ALA A 167 2.74 8.51 1.97
C ALA A 167 3.48 9.86 2.09
N ILE A 168 4.53 9.93 2.93
CA ILE A 168 5.40 11.11 3.02
C ILE A 168 6.03 11.39 1.66
N ARG A 169 6.63 10.38 1.01
CA ARG A 169 7.26 10.57 -0.30
C ARG A 169 6.25 10.98 -1.37
N TYR A 170 5.06 10.38 -1.38
CA TYR A 170 3.97 10.76 -2.28
C TYR A 170 3.58 12.22 -2.09
N ALA A 171 3.34 12.64 -0.84
CA ALA A 171 2.95 14.01 -0.50
C ALA A 171 4.01 15.05 -0.88
N LEU A 172 5.30 14.70 -0.78
CA LEU A 172 6.42 15.56 -1.24
C LEU A 172 6.45 15.69 -2.77
N MET A 173 6.09 14.63 -3.50
CA MET A 173 6.11 14.62 -4.98
C MET A 173 4.86 15.24 -5.60
N TYR A 174 3.72 15.11 -4.93
CA TYR A 174 2.41 15.54 -5.42
C TYR A 174 1.67 16.42 -4.39
N PRO A 175 2.27 17.55 -3.96
CA PRO A 175 1.70 18.38 -2.89
C PRO A 175 0.36 19.01 -3.27
N GLU A 176 0.16 19.36 -4.54
CA GLU A 176 -1.08 19.97 -5.05
C GLU A 176 -2.24 18.96 -5.12
N GLU A 177 -1.93 17.68 -5.28
CA GLU A 177 -2.92 16.60 -5.33
C GLU A 177 -3.11 15.91 -3.97
N THR A 178 -2.29 16.28 -2.98
CA THR A 178 -2.37 15.75 -1.61
C THR A 178 -3.07 16.75 -0.71
N ARG A 179 -4.38 16.59 -0.58
CA ARG A 179 -5.24 17.42 0.26
C ARG A 179 -4.83 17.44 1.74
N GLN A 180 -4.52 16.26 2.25
CA GLN A 180 -4.18 16.00 3.64
C GLN A 180 -3.34 14.73 3.70
N LEU A 181 -2.35 14.72 4.57
CA LEU A 181 -1.54 13.54 4.88
C LEU A 181 -1.91 13.01 6.27
N VAL A 182 -2.11 11.71 6.40
CA VAL A 182 -2.32 11.04 7.69
C VAL A 182 -1.28 9.94 7.85
N LEU A 183 -0.56 9.98 8.97
CA LEU A 183 0.52 9.06 9.28
C LEU A 183 0.16 8.25 10.53
N VAL A 184 -0.04 6.95 10.35
CA VAL A 184 -0.38 6.02 11.43
C VAL A 184 0.86 5.21 11.79
N ASN A 185 1.47 5.49 12.95
CA ASN A 185 2.75 4.90 13.36
C ASN A 185 3.72 4.70 12.17
N PRO A 186 4.05 5.77 11.41
CA PRO A 186 4.93 5.65 10.26
C PRO A 186 6.31 5.18 10.74
N ILE A 187 6.93 4.27 10.00
CA ILE A 187 8.37 4.06 10.17
C ILE A 187 9.13 5.20 9.46
N GLY A 188 10.45 5.26 9.60
CA GLY A 188 11.26 6.30 8.95
C GLY A 188 11.14 7.69 9.59
N LEU A 189 10.67 7.77 10.84
CA LEU A 189 10.79 8.97 11.69
C LEU A 189 12.18 9.16 12.30
N GLU A 190 13.08 8.21 12.05
CA GLU A 190 14.50 8.28 12.34
C GLU A 190 15.28 7.57 11.22
N ASP A 191 16.56 7.90 11.08
CA ASP A 191 17.45 7.26 10.13
C ASP A 191 18.32 6.22 10.84
N TRP A 192 17.94 4.94 10.74
CA TRP A 192 18.59 3.84 11.47
C TRP A 192 20.08 3.68 11.13
N LYS A 193 20.47 3.85 9.86
CA LYS A 193 21.90 3.82 9.47
C LYS A 193 22.69 4.95 10.11
N ALA A 194 22.11 6.15 10.21
CA ALA A 194 22.75 7.28 10.88
C ALA A 194 22.84 7.08 12.41
N LYS A 195 21.99 6.22 12.99
CA LYS A 195 22.02 5.82 14.40
C LYS A 195 22.97 4.65 14.68
N GLY A 196 23.62 4.10 13.65
CA GLY A 196 24.60 3.01 13.79
C GLY A 196 23.99 1.60 13.77
N VAL A 197 22.76 1.44 13.28
CA VAL A 197 22.25 0.10 12.95
C VAL A 197 23.11 -0.47 11.82
N PRO A 198 23.55 -1.75 11.87
CA PRO A 198 24.30 -2.36 10.78
C PRO A 198 23.43 -2.55 9.53
N SER A 199 24.01 -2.32 8.35
CA SER A 199 23.37 -2.66 7.08
C SER A 199 23.42 -4.17 6.84
N LEU A 200 22.33 -4.74 6.34
CA LEU A 200 22.32 -6.07 5.72
C LEU A 200 22.22 -5.90 4.20
N SER A 201 22.90 -6.77 3.44
CA SER A 201 22.72 -6.84 1.99
C SER A 201 21.35 -7.41 1.62
N VAL A 202 20.94 -7.22 0.35
CA VAL A 202 19.72 -7.85 -0.19
C VAL A 202 19.74 -9.37 0.02
N ASP A 203 20.86 -10.04 -0.26
CA ASP A 203 20.98 -11.50 -0.07
C ASP A 203 20.80 -11.90 1.41
N GLN A 204 21.34 -11.11 2.35
CA GLN A 204 21.17 -11.37 3.78
C GLN A 204 19.73 -11.18 4.23
N TRP A 205 19.04 -10.16 3.70
CA TRP A 205 17.60 -9.98 3.94
C TRP A 205 16.80 -11.15 3.35
N TYR A 206 17.13 -11.61 2.16
CA TYR A 206 16.46 -12.73 1.50
C TYR A 206 16.56 -14.02 2.33
N GLU A 207 17.77 -14.39 2.77
CA GLU A 207 17.99 -15.55 3.63
C GLU A 207 17.26 -15.47 4.99
N ARG A 208 17.05 -14.25 5.49
CA ARG A 208 16.25 -14.00 6.69
C ARG A 208 14.75 -14.18 6.40
N GLU A 209 14.24 -13.60 5.32
CA GLU A 209 12.82 -13.66 4.96
C GLU A 209 12.35 -15.07 4.61
N LEU A 210 13.23 -15.91 4.05
CA LEU A 210 12.94 -17.33 3.82
C LEU A 210 12.61 -18.12 5.10
N LYS A 211 12.92 -17.57 6.29
CA LYS A 211 12.65 -18.20 7.60
C LYS A 211 11.34 -17.71 8.23
N THR A 212 10.56 -16.90 7.51
CA THR A 212 9.27 -16.39 7.99
C THR A 212 8.31 -17.53 8.32
N SER A 213 7.65 -17.43 9.48
CA SER A 213 6.66 -18.39 9.98
C SER A 213 5.55 -17.66 10.73
N ALA A 214 4.36 -18.26 10.81
CA ALA A 214 3.24 -17.69 11.56
C ALA A 214 3.59 -17.44 13.03
N ASP A 215 4.31 -18.35 13.70
CA ASP A 215 4.73 -18.16 15.09
C ASP A 215 5.74 -17.01 15.26
N GLY A 216 6.61 -16.82 14.28
CA GLY A 216 7.52 -15.66 14.25
C GLY A 216 6.75 -14.35 14.12
N ILE A 217 5.83 -14.28 13.16
CA ILE A 217 4.97 -13.12 12.93
C ILE A 217 4.11 -12.83 14.16
N ARG A 218 3.40 -13.83 14.68
CA ARG A 218 2.53 -13.71 15.87
C ARG A 218 3.29 -13.13 17.06
N ARG A 219 4.47 -13.66 17.39
CA ARG A 219 5.30 -13.15 18.49
C ARG A 219 5.74 -11.70 18.26
N TYR A 220 6.14 -11.38 17.04
CA TYR A 220 6.55 -10.02 16.68
C TYR A 220 5.40 -9.02 16.79
N GLU A 221 4.24 -9.35 16.21
CA GLU A 221 3.04 -8.51 16.23
C GLU A 221 2.47 -8.37 17.65
N GLN A 222 2.37 -9.46 18.42
CA GLN A 222 1.96 -9.40 19.82
C GLN A 222 2.83 -8.41 20.60
N ALA A 223 4.15 -8.53 20.49
CA ALA A 223 5.08 -7.69 21.23
C ALA A 223 5.11 -6.22 20.74
N THR A 224 5.03 -6.00 19.42
CA THR A 224 5.30 -4.69 18.81
C THR A 224 4.04 -3.97 18.35
N TYR A 225 3.09 -4.69 17.74
CA TYR A 225 1.88 -4.10 17.17
C TYR A 225 0.79 -3.90 18.20
N TYR A 226 0.66 -4.86 19.13
CA TYR A 226 -0.47 -4.95 20.05
C TYR A 226 -0.06 -4.82 21.53
N SER A 227 1.13 -4.27 21.80
CA SER A 227 1.60 -3.94 23.15
C SER A 227 1.54 -5.10 24.15
N GLY A 228 1.88 -6.31 23.70
CA GLY A 228 1.85 -7.55 24.48
C GLY A 228 0.50 -8.28 24.50
N THR A 229 -0.56 -7.68 23.96
CA THR A 229 -1.90 -8.27 23.93
C THR A 229 -2.13 -9.09 22.66
N TRP A 230 -2.99 -10.10 22.74
CA TRP A 230 -3.38 -10.90 21.58
C TRP A 230 -4.89 -11.10 21.58
N ARG A 231 -5.51 -11.00 20.41
CA ARG A 231 -6.91 -11.36 20.20
C ARG A 231 -7.04 -12.26 18.96
N PRO A 232 -8.01 -13.20 18.94
CA PRO A 232 -8.18 -14.11 17.81
C PRO A 232 -8.37 -13.41 16.45
N GLU A 233 -8.94 -12.20 16.44
CA GLU A 233 -9.18 -11.44 15.20
C GLU A 233 -7.89 -10.96 14.51
N TYR A 234 -6.73 -11.09 15.16
CA TYR A 234 -5.43 -10.77 14.55
C TYR A 234 -4.89 -11.93 13.71
N GLU A 235 -5.27 -13.17 14.03
CA GLU A 235 -4.71 -14.38 13.41
C GLU A 235 -4.92 -14.45 11.88
N PRO A 236 -6.05 -14.00 11.29
CA PRO A 236 -6.19 -13.99 9.84
C PRO A 236 -5.09 -13.22 9.12
N TRP A 237 -4.59 -12.11 9.71
CA TRP A 237 -3.53 -11.29 9.11
C TRP A 237 -2.14 -11.92 9.26
N VAL A 238 -1.90 -12.63 10.36
CA VAL A 238 -0.72 -13.50 10.51
C VAL A 238 -0.70 -14.56 9.42
N GLN A 239 -1.84 -15.24 9.21
CA GLN A 239 -1.94 -16.31 8.23
C GLN A 239 -1.91 -15.80 6.80
N MET A 240 -2.44 -14.60 6.53
CA MET A 240 -2.31 -13.90 5.25
C MET A 240 -0.84 -13.79 4.83
N LEU A 241 0.01 -13.28 5.73
CA LEU A 241 1.44 -13.13 5.45
C LEU A 241 2.15 -14.49 5.43
N ALA A 242 1.97 -15.31 6.46
CA ALA A 242 2.65 -16.61 6.58
C ALA A 242 2.31 -17.55 5.40
N GLY A 243 1.07 -17.53 4.90
CA GLY A 243 0.62 -18.39 3.82
C GLY A 243 1.34 -18.13 2.50
N MET A 244 1.77 -16.89 2.22
CA MET A 244 2.61 -16.59 1.05
C MET A 244 4.01 -17.21 1.16
N TYR A 245 4.53 -17.37 2.38
CA TYR A 245 5.82 -18.04 2.63
C TYR A 245 5.73 -19.57 2.68
N ARG A 246 4.51 -20.12 2.78
CA ARG A 246 4.25 -21.56 2.64
C ARG A 246 4.01 -21.99 1.19
N GLY A 247 3.44 -21.10 0.38
CA GLY A 247 3.03 -21.43 -0.99
C GLY A 247 4.17 -21.54 -2.01
N PRO A 248 3.82 -21.89 -3.27
CA PRO A 248 4.79 -22.17 -4.32
C PRO A 248 5.64 -20.95 -4.72
N GLY A 249 5.13 -19.74 -4.50
CA GLY A 249 5.79 -18.47 -4.83
C GLY A 249 6.63 -17.85 -3.71
N ARG A 250 7.01 -18.64 -2.70
CA ARG A 250 7.68 -18.13 -1.49
C ARG A 250 9.03 -17.47 -1.76
N LYS A 251 9.74 -17.86 -2.83
CA LYS A 251 11.07 -17.31 -3.14
C LYS A 251 10.94 -15.93 -3.77
N GLU A 252 9.97 -15.76 -4.66
CA GLU A 252 9.61 -14.48 -5.28
C GLU A 252 9.16 -13.49 -4.21
N VAL A 253 8.27 -13.92 -3.30
CA VAL A 253 7.81 -13.09 -2.17
C VAL A 253 8.97 -12.69 -1.25
N ALA A 254 9.84 -13.63 -0.88
CA ALA A 254 10.99 -13.34 -0.03
C ALA A 254 12.01 -12.41 -0.72
N TRP A 255 12.21 -12.55 -2.02
CA TRP A 255 13.13 -11.72 -2.80
C TRP A 255 12.66 -10.27 -2.88
N ASP A 256 11.39 -10.04 -3.25
CA ASP A 256 10.81 -8.70 -3.23
C ASP A 256 10.83 -8.10 -1.83
N SER A 257 10.49 -8.91 -0.81
CA SER A 257 10.55 -8.49 0.59
C SER A 257 11.95 -7.99 0.99
N ALA A 258 13.00 -8.66 0.50
CA ALA A 258 14.39 -8.28 0.74
C ALA A 258 14.78 -6.97 0.05
N LEU A 259 14.41 -6.80 -1.22
CA LEU A 259 14.60 -5.54 -1.96
C LEU A 259 13.85 -4.38 -1.30
N LEU A 260 12.66 -4.63 -0.77
CA LEU A 260 11.87 -3.64 -0.03
C LEU A 260 12.50 -3.26 1.31
N TYR A 261 13.12 -4.21 2.04
CA TYR A 261 13.90 -3.87 3.24
C TYR A 261 15.10 -3.00 2.90
N ASP A 262 15.83 -3.30 1.83
CA ASP A 262 16.94 -2.49 1.35
C ASP A 262 16.48 -1.05 1.01
N MET A 263 15.38 -0.90 0.27
CA MET A 263 14.75 0.39 -0.02
C MET A 263 14.44 1.17 1.27
N ILE A 264 13.76 0.55 2.24
CA ILE A 264 13.38 1.19 3.51
C ILE A 264 14.61 1.67 4.28
N TYR A 265 15.67 0.87 4.30
CA TYR A 265 16.89 1.18 5.06
C TYR A 265 17.74 2.26 4.39
N THR A 266 17.83 2.26 3.05
CA THR A 266 18.75 3.12 2.31
C THR A 266 18.14 4.46 1.89
N GLN A 267 16.81 4.61 1.91
CA GLN A 267 16.08 5.78 1.37
C GLN A 267 15.24 6.49 2.45
N PRO A 268 15.88 7.19 3.41
CA PRO A 268 15.16 7.87 4.50
C PRO A 268 14.34 9.05 3.97
N VAL A 269 13.22 9.34 4.65
CA VAL A 269 12.36 10.53 4.39
C VAL A 269 12.40 11.56 5.51
N VAL A 270 12.98 11.21 6.67
CA VAL A 270 12.96 12.03 7.90
C VAL A 270 13.54 13.44 7.70
N TYR A 271 14.50 13.60 6.80
CA TYR A 271 15.19 14.87 6.54
C TYR A 271 14.35 15.86 5.74
N GLU A 272 13.27 15.40 5.10
CA GLU A 272 12.41 16.19 4.22
C GLU A 272 11.05 16.51 4.86
N LEU A 273 10.81 16.09 6.12
CA LEU A 273 9.54 16.34 6.82
C LEU A 273 9.15 17.82 6.87
N GLY A 274 10.15 18.72 6.96
CA GLY A 274 9.94 20.18 6.93
C GLY A 274 9.48 20.75 5.59
N GLN A 275 9.46 19.93 4.54
CA GLN A 275 9.05 20.33 3.18
C GLN A 275 7.58 19.97 2.88
N LEU A 276 6.89 19.28 3.79
CA LEU A 276 5.46 18.97 3.65
C LEU A 276 4.63 20.27 3.77
N SER A 277 3.79 20.55 2.76
CA SER A 277 3.02 21.80 2.65
C SER A 277 1.52 21.66 2.99
N MET A 278 1.02 20.44 3.11
CA MET A 278 -0.38 20.13 3.43
C MET A 278 -0.57 19.87 4.93
N PRO A 279 -1.82 19.97 5.45
CA PRO A 279 -2.12 19.55 6.81
C PRO A 279 -1.75 18.08 7.01
N THR A 280 -1.00 17.79 8.07
CA THR A 280 -0.52 16.44 8.36
C THR A 280 -0.99 15.99 9.74
N LEU A 281 -1.74 14.90 9.81
CA LEU A 281 -2.20 14.28 11.05
C LEU A 281 -1.28 13.10 11.40
N LEU A 282 -0.69 13.10 12.58
CA LEU A 282 0.08 11.99 13.13
C LEU A 282 -0.77 11.26 14.18
N LEU A 283 -1.04 9.98 13.95
CA LEU A 283 -1.78 9.09 14.84
C LEU A 283 -0.78 8.05 15.40
N ILE A 284 -0.30 8.27 16.64
CA ILE A 284 0.88 7.56 17.16
C ILE A 284 0.57 6.76 18.43
N GLY A 285 0.54 5.44 18.30
CA GLY A 285 0.61 4.50 19.42
C GLY A 285 1.96 4.59 20.13
N GLN A 286 1.93 4.92 21.42
CA GLN A 286 3.12 5.27 22.22
C GLN A 286 3.89 4.04 22.74
N LYS A 287 3.34 2.83 22.63
CA LYS A 287 3.98 1.57 23.01
C LYS A 287 4.72 0.90 21.85
N ASP A 288 4.68 1.50 20.67
CA ASP A 288 5.40 1.02 19.50
C ASP A 288 6.92 1.08 19.73
N THR A 289 7.60 0.01 19.32
CA THR A 289 9.07 -0.13 19.42
C THR A 289 9.71 -0.53 18.08
N THR A 290 9.01 -0.26 16.98
CA THR A 290 9.43 -0.64 15.62
C THR A 290 10.68 0.12 15.21
N ALA A 291 11.75 -0.61 14.89
CA ALA A 291 12.95 -0.08 14.26
C ALA A 291 13.56 -1.16 13.35
N ILE A 292 13.92 -0.78 12.12
CA ILE A 292 14.48 -1.72 11.15
C ILE A 292 15.88 -2.14 11.61
N GLY A 293 16.17 -3.44 11.56
CA GLY A 293 17.45 -4.01 12.01
C GLY A 293 17.65 -4.03 13.54
N LYS A 294 16.61 -3.79 14.34
CA LYS A 294 16.62 -3.86 15.82
C LYS A 294 17.19 -5.17 16.36
N ASP A 295 16.93 -6.29 15.67
CA ASP A 295 17.37 -7.63 16.03
C ASP A 295 18.88 -7.84 15.84
N VAL A 296 19.49 -7.14 14.89
CA VAL A 296 20.94 -7.22 14.61
C VAL A 296 21.74 -6.04 15.17
N ALA A 297 21.07 -5.02 15.72
CA ALA A 297 21.71 -3.85 16.32
C ALA A 297 22.43 -4.20 17.64
N PRO A 298 23.66 -3.69 17.86
CA PRO A 298 24.34 -3.81 19.16
C PRO A 298 23.50 -3.26 20.32
N PRO A 299 23.62 -3.77 21.55
CA PRO A 299 22.78 -3.33 22.68
C PRO A 299 22.74 -1.80 22.90
N ALA A 300 23.88 -1.13 22.71
CA ALA A 300 23.98 0.33 22.85
C ALA A 300 23.24 1.11 21.75
N VAL A 301 23.11 0.55 20.55
CA VAL A 301 22.33 1.14 19.45
C VAL A 301 20.84 0.82 19.64
N ARG A 302 20.53 -0.44 19.97
CA ARG A 302 19.17 -0.92 20.22
C ARG A 302 18.45 -0.13 21.31
N ALA A 303 19.17 0.32 22.34
CA ALA A 303 18.62 1.16 23.40
C ALA A 303 18.20 2.58 22.96
N LYS A 304 18.57 3.02 21.75
CA LYS A 304 18.37 4.40 21.26
C LYS A 304 17.36 4.53 20.13
N ILE A 305 16.85 3.42 19.59
CA ILE A 305 15.99 3.39 18.39
C ILE A 305 14.59 2.90 18.74
N GLY A 306 13.59 3.30 17.94
CA GLY A 306 12.21 2.85 18.09
C GLY A 306 11.45 3.52 19.24
N HIS A 307 11.87 4.70 19.71
CA HIS A 307 11.20 5.42 20.81
C HIS A 307 10.06 6.30 20.29
N TYR A 308 8.92 5.69 19.93
CA TYR A 308 7.81 6.40 19.28
C TYR A 308 7.24 7.63 20.00
N PRO A 309 7.23 7.72 21.35
CA PRO A 309 6.89 8.96 22.03
C PRO A 309 7.77 10.15 21.63
N GLU A 310 9.07 9.94 21.51
CA GLU A 310 10.02 10.97 21.10
C GLU A 310 9.95 11.21 19.60
N LEU A 311 9.87 10.13 18.80
CA LEU A 311 9.81 10.20 17.35
C LEU A 311 8.56 10.95 16.85
N GLY A 312 7.39 10.64 17.42
CA GLY A 312 6.13 11.31 17.05
C GLY A 312 6.15 12.81 17.34
N ARG A 313 6.68 13.21 18.51
CA ARG A 313 6.83 14.63 18.90
C ARG A 313 7.87 15.36 18.05
N ALA A 314 9.00 14.71 17.75
CA ALA A 314 10.02 15.27 16.88
C ALA A 314 9.50 15.47 15.45
N ALA A 315 8.78 14.49 14.90
CA ALA A 315 8.14 14.60 13.59
C ALA A 315 7.09 15.72 13.56
N ALA A 316 6.21 15.79 14.57
CA ALA A 316 5.22 16.86 14.67
C ALA A 316 5.86 18.25 14.76
N LYS A 317 7.00 18.38 15.44
CA LYS A 317 7.77 19.63 15.48
C LYS A 317 8.41 20.00 14.13
N ALA A 318 8.83 19.00 13.36
CA ALA A 318 9.48 19.22 12.08
C ALA A 318 8.50 19.56 10.95
N ILE A 319 7.27 19.04 11.00
CA ILE A 319 6.26 19.21 9.93
C ILE A 319 5.50 20.54 10.14
N PRO A 320 5.46 21.46 9.14
CA PRO A 320 4.91 22.81 9.33
C PRO A 320 3.44 22.89 9.78
N HIS A 321 2.62 21.93 9.33
CA HIS A 321 1.17 21.90 9.59
C HIS A 321 0.73 20.61 10.28
N ALA A 322 1.48 20.20 11.30
CA ALA A 322 1.24 18.97 12.04
C ALA A 322 0.11 19.09 13.06
N THR A 323 -0.67 18.02 13.20
CA THR A 323 -1.47 17.73 14.39
C THR A 323 -1.07 16.35 14.90
N LEU A 324 -0.69 16.24 16.17
CA LEU A 324 -0.28 14.98 16.80
C LEU A 324 -1.38 14.48 17.74
N VAL A 325 -1.79 13.23 17.56
CA VAL A 325 -2.65 12.47 18.47
C VAL A 325 -1.86 11.27 18.98
N GLU A 326 -1.65 11.23 20.31
CA GLU A 326 -0.91 10.18 20.99
C GLU A 326 -1.88 9.18 21.64
N PHE A 327 -1.69 7.89 21.36
CA PHE A 327 -2.42 6.82 22.04
C PHE A 327 -1.50 6.15 23.07
N ALA A 328 -1.64 6.52 24.34
CA ALA A 328 -0.70 6.13 25.41
C ALA A 328 -0.54 4.60 25.59
N GLY A 329 -1.61 3.83 25.36
CA GLY A 329 -1.65 2.38 25.57
C GLY A 329 -1.52 1.54 24.30
N LEU A 330 -1.43 2.16 23.11
CA LEU A 330 -1.46 1.43 21.84
C LEU A 330 -0.06 1.29 21.23
N GLY A 331 0.15 0.22 20.46
CA GLY A 331 1.40 -0.14 19.81
C GLY A 331 1.46 0.31 18.35
N HIS A 332 2.16 -0.45 17.52
CA HIS A 332 2.39 -0.10 16.11
C HIS A 332 1.13 -0.09 15.24
N ALA A 333 0.08 -0.84 15.60
CA ALA A 333 -1.14 -0.94 14.79
C ALA A 333 -2.37 -0.46 15.58
N PRO A 334 -2.44 0.83 15.97
CA PRO A 334 -3.54 1.35 16.78
C PRO A 334 -4.91 1.16 16.12
N GLN A 335 -4.97 1.22 14.77
CA GLN A 335 -6.18 1.01 13.98
C GLN A 335 -6.79 -0.38 14.14
N MET A 336 -5.99 -1.37 14.55
CA MET A 336 -6.45 -2.73 14.82
C MET A 336 -6.57 -2.99 16.31
N GLN A 337 -5.67 -2.42 17.13
CA GLN A 337 -5.63 -2.68 18.56
C GLN A 337 -6.84 -2.05 19.28
N ASP A 338 -7.16 -0.80 18.97
CA ASP A 338 -8.36 -0.10 19.45
C ASP A 338 -9.02 0.66 18.28
N PRO A 339 -9.82 -0.05 17.46
CA PRO A 339 -10.46 0.54 16.29
C PRO A 339 -11.35 1.73 16.68
N GLN A 340 -12.07 1.66 17.80
CA GLN A 340 -13.00 2.71 18.20
C GLN A 340 -12.28 4.02 18.48
N ALA A 341 -11.24 4.00 19.32
CA ALA A 341 -10.46 5.20 19.63
C ALA A 341 -9.74 5.73 18.40
N PHE A 342 -9.16 4.84 17.59
CA PHE A 342 -8.46 5.20 16.36
C PHE A 342 -9.39 5.88 15.35
N HIS A 343 -10.53 5.27 15.00
CA HIS A 343 -11.43 5.80 13.98
C HIS A 343 -12.09 7.10 14.41
N LYS A 344 -12.36 7.28 15.72
CA LYS A 344 -12.79 8.58 16.24
C LYS A 344 -11.74 9.66 15.97
N ALA A 345 -10.49 9.43 16.38
CA ALA A 345 -9.40 10.38 16.18
C ALA A 345 -9.14 10.67 14.69
N LEU A 346 -9.21 9.63 13.84
CA LEU A 346 -9.08 9.77 12.40
C LEU A 346 -10.17 10.68 11.84
N LEU A 347 -11.45 10.38 12.10
CA LEU A 347 -12.57 11.15 11.55
C LEU A 347 -12.58 12.60 12.06
N ASP A 348 -12.27 12.82 13.35
CA ASP A 348 -12.13 14.16 13.92
C ASP A 348 -11.02 14.95 13.21
N GLY A 349 -9.85 14.33 12.99
CA GLY A 349 -8.72 14.96 12.29
C GLY A 349 -8.96 15.16 10.78
N LEU A 350 -9.75 14.31 10.14
CA LEU A 350 -10.16 14.50 8.74
C LEU A 350 -11.17 15.65 8.60
N ALA A 351 -12.10 15.79 9.55
CA ALA A 351 -13.11 16.85 9.56
C ALA A 351 -12.50 18.24 9.81
N ALA A 352 -11.35 18.32 10.50
CA ALA A 352 -10.65 19.56 10.79
C ALA A 352 -10.06 20.26 9.54
N VAL A 353 -9.95 19.58 8.39
CA VAL A 353 -9.46 20.16 7.13
C VAL A 353 -10.63 20.65 6.26
N PRO A 354 -10.82 21.98 6.08
CA PRO A 354 -12.00 22.56 5.41
C PRO A 354 -12.18 22.07 3.97
N ALA A 355 -13.42 21.75 3.57
CA ALA A 355 -13.77 21.19 2.25
C ALA A 355 -13.18 21.96 1.04
N ASN A 356 -13.04 23.29 1.13
CA ASN A 356 -12.73 24.16 -0.01
C ASN A 356 -11.27 24.65 0.00
N ARG A 357 -10.31 23.75 -0.20
CA ARG A 357 -8.90 24.13 -0.42
C ARG A 357 -8.52 23.93 -1.86
#